data_AF-A0A2Y9D7C7-F1
#
_entry.id   AF-A0A2Y9D7C7-F1
#
_cell.length_a   1.000
_cell.length_b   1.000
_cell.length_c   1.000
_cell.angle_alpha   90.00
_cell.angle_beta   90.00
_cell.angle_gamma   90.00
#
_symmetry.space_group_name_H-M   'P 1'
#
loop_
_entity.id
_entity.type
_entity.pdbx_description
1 polymer ?
#
loop_
_entity_poly.entity_id
_entity_poly.type
_entity_poly.pdbx_seq_one_letter_code
_entity_poly.pdbx_strand_id
1 'polypeptide(L)'
;MRVRRLFVTLLRAPSSSMAQSPLRGAFLSRGMHAERGPRRLSIEGNIAVGKSTFVKLLTKTYPEWHIATEPVATWQDVQAAGTQKAFATRNLGNLLDMMYREPARWSYTFQTFSFMSRLKTQLEPVSEKPLQAKELVQVFERSVYSDRYIFAKNLFENGSLSDIEWHIYQSWHSFLLQEFASRLRLHGFIYLQATPQVCLKRLHQRARAEEKGVELAYLEQLHGQHEAWLVHKTTKLHCEALQNIPVLVLDVNEDFSEEGAIQEELMRKVNTFVKNL
;
A
#
# COMPACT_ATOMS: atom_id res chain seq x y z
N MET A 1 -60.92 41.87 -20.62
CA MET A 1 -61.19 40.45 -20.31
C MET A 1 -60.21 39.97 -19.26
N ARG A 2 -60.74 39.25 -18.27
CA ARG A 2 -60.15 38.92 -16.96
C ARG A 2 -59.44 37.55 -16.98
N VAL A 3 -58.43 37.40 -16.12
CA VAL A 3 -58.12 36.21 -15.26
C VAL A 3 -57.35 35.04 -15.93
N ARG A 4 -56.33 34.39 -15.34
CA ARG A 4 -55.61 34.46 -14.04
C ARG A 4 -54.25 33.72 -14.17
N ARG A 5 -53.26 34.14 -13.38
CA ARG A 5 -52.06 33.38 -13.00
C ARG A 5 -52.46 32.17 -12.13
N LEU A 6 -51.81 31.01 -12.33
CA LEU A 6 -51.81 29.89 -11.39
C LEU A 6 -50.49 29.88 -10.62
N PHE A 7 -50.55 30.46 -9.43
CA PHE A 7 -49.67 30.13 -8.31
C PHE A 7 -50.17 28.82 -7.70
N VAL A 8 -49.29 27.84 -7.49
CA VAL A 8 -49.53 26.77 -6.52
C VAL A 8 -48.58 26.98 -5.36
N THR A 9 -49.12 27.58 -4.31
CA THR A 9 -48.56 27.64 -2.97
C THR A 9 -49.02 26.39 -2.24
N LEU A 10 -48.11 25.53 -1.79
CA LEU A 10 -48.41 24.47 -0.83
C LEU A 10 -47.43 24.53 0.34
N LEU A 11 -47.95 25.23 1.35
CA LEU A 11 -47.73 25.18 2.80
C LEU A 11 -46.68 24.20 3.35
N ARG A 12 -45.75 24.79 4.12
CA ARG A 12 -44.98 24.15 5.21
C ARG A 12 -45.91 23.77 6.36
N ALA A 13 -45.69 22.57 6.93
CA ALA A 13 -45.90 22.24 8.34
C ALA A 13 -44.93 21.10 8.76
N PRO A 14 -44.57 20.96 10.05
CA PRO A 14 -43.25 20.48 10.47
C PRO A 14 -43.17 19.04 11.04
N SER A 15 -41.94 18.50 11.01
CA SER A 15 -41.32 17.59 11.98
C SER A 15 -42.04 16.28 12.38
N SER A 16 -41.46 15.15 11.95
CA SER A 16 -41.14 14.06 12.89
C SER A 16 -39.91 13.29 12.42
N SER A 17 -38.95 13.16 13.35
CA SER A 17 -37.72 12.40 13.24
C SER A 17 -38.03 10.91 13.04
N MET A 18 -37.70 10.35 11.88
CA MET A 18 -37.59 8.90 11.72
C MET A 18 -36.23 8.45 12.22
N ALA A 19 -36.23 8.01 13.48
CA ALA A 19 -35.12 7.29 14.09
C ALA A 19 -34.79 6.05 13.22
N GLN A 20 -33.54 5.97 12.78
CA GLN A 20 -32.98 4.74 12.21
C GLN A 20 -32.93 3.69 13.31
N SER A 21 -33.69 2.61 13.12
CA SER A 21 -33.57 1.41 13.95
C SER A 21 -32.24 0.71 13.65
N PRO A 22 -31.40 0.39 14.64
CA PRO A 22 -30.27 -0.47 14.41
C PRO A 22 -30.76 -1.92 14.28
N LEU A 23 -30.47 -2.55 13.15
CA LEU A 23 -30.59 -4.00 12.96
C LEU A 23 -29.73 -4.69 14.01
N ARG A 24 -30.36 -5.11 15.11
CA ARG A 24 -29.75 -5.86 16.20
C ARG A 24 -29.59 -7.32 15.77
N GLY A 25 -28.60 -7.56 14.91
CA GLY A 25 -28.07 -8.90 14.67
C GLY A 25 -27.29 -9.33 15.91
N ALA A 26 -27.84 -10.27 16.68
CA ALA A 26 -27.18 -10.84 17.84
C ALA A 26 -25.89 -11.55 17.41
N PHE A 27 -24.74 -10.98 17.76
CA PHE A 27 -23.48 -11.72 17.75
C PHE A 27 -23.49 -12.68 18.92
N LEU A 28 -23.76 -13.96 18.63
CA LEU A 28 -23.49 -15.06 19.55
C LEU A 28 -22.00 -15.04 19.88
N SER A 29 -21.70 -14.68 21.13
CA SER A 29 -20.39 -14.74 21.73
C SER A 29 -19.93 -16.19 21.80
N ARG A 30 -19.22 -16.64 20.78
CA ARG A 30 -18.49 -17.90 20.81
C ARG A 30 -17.15 -17.62 21.50
N GLY A 31 -17.11 -17.76 22.83
CA GLY A 31 -15.86 -17.74 23.57
C GLY A 31 -15.06 -18.98 23.22
N MET A 32 -13.96 -18.82 22.46
CA MET A 32 -12.98 -19.86 22.17
C MET A 32 -11.65 -19.16 21.86
N HIS A 33 -10.56 -19.63 22.47
CA HIS A 33 -9.15 -19.25 22.30
C HIS A 33 -8.84 -18.23 21.19
N ALA A 34 -8.20 -17.11 21.53
CA ALA A 34 -7.59 -16.23 20.55
C ALA A 34 -6.50 -17.00 19.79
N GLU A 35 -6.87 -17.67 18.71
CA GLU A 35 -5.93 -18.14 17.70
C GLU A 35 -5.15 -16.91 17.24
N ARG A 36 -3.89 -16.80 17.68
CA ARG A 36 -3.00 -15.75 17.18
C ARG A 36 -2.76 -16.07 15.70
N GLY A 37 -3.55 -15.42 14.84
CA GLY A 37 -3.32 -15.42 13.40
C GLY A 37 -1.91 -14.89 13.05
N PRO A 38 -1.49 -15.00 11.78
CA PRO A 38 -0.14 -14.62 11.41
C PRO A 38 0.22 -13.19 11.82
N ARG A 39 1.47 -12.98 12.26
CA ARG A 39 2.04 -11.63 12.36
C ARG A 39 2.27 -11.13 10.94
N ARG A 40 1.74 -9.94 10.64
CA ARG A 40 1.74 -9.37 9.29
C ARG A 40 2.51 -8.07 9.28
N LEU A 41 3.58 -8.01 8.51
CA LEU A 41 4.46 -6.85 8.44
C LEU A 41 4.52 -6.30 7.02
N SER A 42 4.84 -5.03 6.88
CA SER A 42 5.18 -4.45 5.59
C SER A 42 6.56 -3.79 5.63
N ILE A 43 7.34 -4.04 4.59
CA ILE A 43 8.62 -3.37 4.35
C ILE A 43 8.34 -2.12 3.53
N GLU A 44 8.58 -0.96 4.14
CA GLU A 44 8.37 0.34 3.54
C GLU A 44 9.69 1.00 3.19
N GLY A 45 9.67 1.92 2.23
CA GLY A 45 10.84 2.69 1.86
C GLY A 45 10.81 3.23 0.44
N ASN A 46 11.68 4.21 0.22
CA ASN A 46 11.76 4.97 -1.03
C ASN A 46 12.10 4.07 -2.24
N ILE A 47 11.94 4.62 -3.44
CA ILE A 47 12.36 3.97 -4.68
C ILE A 47 13.86 3.65 -4.59
N ALA A 48 14.24 2.46 -5.07
CA ALA A 48 15.62 1.95 -5.06
C ALA A 48 16.35 1.89 -3.70
N VAL A 49 15.67 2.06 -2.56
CA VAL A 49 16.31 1.98 -1.23
C VAL A 49 16.93 0.62 -0.91
N GLY A 50 16.53 -0.45 -1.61
CA GLY A 50 17.03 -1.82 -1.38
C GLY A 50 15.99 -2.81 -0.86
N LYS A 51 14.69 -2.50 -0.94
CA LYS A 51 13.60 -3.39 -0.48
C LYS A 51 13.71 -4.81 -1.03
N SER A 52 13.85 -4.98 -2.34
CA SER A 52 13.92 -6.32 -2.95
C SER A 52 15.21 -7.07 -2.55
N THR A 53 16.31 -6.36 -2.29
CA THR A 53 17.54 -6.95 -1.72
C THR A 53 17.31 -7.41 -0.29
N PHE A 54 16.66 -6.58 0.52
CA PHE A 54 16.30 -6.91 1.90
C PHE A 54 15.30 -8.08 1.99
N VAL A 55 14.34 -8.15 1.07
CA VAL A 55 13.42 -9.28 0.92
C VAL A 55 14.19 -10.57 0.64
N LYS A 56 15.17 -10.57 -0.28
CA LYS A 56 16.01 -11.76 -0.53
C LYS A 56 16.76 -12.20 0.72
N LEU A 57 17.28 -11.25 1.50
CA LEU A 57 17.95 -11.52 2.77
C LEU A 57 17.00 -12.14 3.81
N LEU A 58 15.77 -11.62 3.94
CA LEU A 58 14.74 -12.20 4.80
C LEU A 58 14.37 -13.62 4.36
N THR A 59 14.18 -13.86 3.06
CA THR A 59 13.87 -15.20 2.54
C THR A 59 14.98 -16.21 2.86
N LYS A 60 16.24 -15.79 2.79
CA LYS A 60 17.40 -16.63 3.14
C LYS A 60 17.48 -16.90 4.64
N THR A 61 17.19 -15.90 5.47
CA THR A 61 17.36 -15.97 6.93
C THR A 61 16.18 -16.65 7.62
N TYR A 62 14.97 -16.44 7.12
CA TYR A 62 13.70 -16.94 7.67
C TYR A 62 12.89 -17.69 6.59
N PRO A 63 13.33 -18.89 6.16
CA PRO A 63 12.66 -19.65 5.09
C PRO A 63 11.21 -20.06 5.45
N GLU A 64 10.88 -20.07 6.73
CA GLU A 64 9.54 -20.33 7.24
C GLU A 64 8.58 -19.15 7.04
N TRP A 65 9.09 -17.92 6.88
CA TRP A 65 8.25 -16.74 6.65
C TRP A 65 7.61 -16.79 5.26
N HIS A 66 6.43 -16.19 5.15
CA HIS A 66 5.75 -16.01 3.87
C HIS A 66 5.97 -14.56 3.40
N ILE A 67 6.69 -14.39 2.29
CA ILE A 67 7.03 -13.07 1.78
C ILE A 67 6.33 -12.85 0.44
N ALA A 68 5.56 -11.78 0.36
CA ALA A 68 4.86 -11.34 -0.84
C ALA A 68 5.57 -10.13 -1.43
N THR A 69 6.12 -10.29 -2.63
CA THR A 69 6.87 -9.26 -3.37
C THR A 69 5.95 -8.29 -4.10
N GLU A 70 6.46 -7.11 -4.41
CA GLU A 70 5.71 -6.11 -5.20
C GLU A 70 5.52 -6.59 -6.65
N PRO A 71 4.30 -6.54 -7.22
CA PRO A 71 4.01 -7.09 -8.54
C PRO A 71 4.45 -6.16 -9.70
N VAL A 72 5.68 -5.66 -9.65
CA VAL A 72 6.20 -4.69 -10.63
C VAL A 72 6.15 -5.24 -12.06
N ALA A 73 6.45 -6.53 -12.24
CA ALA A 73 6.39 -7.17 -13.56
C ALA A 73 4.99 -7.10 -14.18
N THR A 74 3.93 -7.21 -13.37
CA THR A 74 2.54 -7.08 -13.82
C THR A 74 2.19 -5.65 -14.24
N TRP A 75 2.91 -4.66 -13.73
CA TRP A 75 2.74 -3.26 -14.13
C TRP A 75 3.53 -2.90 -15.39
N GLN A 76 4.64 -3.62 -15.64
CA GLN A 76 5.46 -3.49 -16.84
C GLN A 76 4.86 -4.21 -18.05
N ASP A 77 4.10 -5.29 -17.82
CA ASP A 77 3.41 -6.05 -18.86
C ASP A 77 1.94 -6.22 -18.49
N VAL A 78 1.12 -5.23 -18.85
CA VAL A 78 -0.33 -5.30 -18.68
C VAL A 78 -0.92 -6.15 -19.79
N GLN A 79 -1.46 -7.32 -19.42
CA GLN A 79 -2.02 -8.27 -20.38
C GLN A 79 -3.55 -8.12 -20.48
N ALA A 80 -4.08 -8.32 -21.69
CA ALA A 80 -5.53 -8.38 -21.89
C ALA A 80 -6.11 -9.65 -21.23
N ALA A 81 -7.06 -9.49 -20.32
CA ALA A 81 -7.83 -10.62 -19.81
C ALA A 81 -8.90 -11.03 -20.83
N GLY A 82 -8.77 -12.22 -21.40
CA GLY A 82 -9.87 -12.94 -22.05
C GLY A 82 -10.45 -12.33 -23.33
N THR A 83 -9.86 -12.68 -24.47
CA THR A 83 -10.68 -13.13 -25.61
C THR A 83 -10.26 -14.56 -25.92
N GLN A 84 -11.15 -15.52 -25.69
CA GLN A 84 -10.97 -16.95 -26.05
C GLN A 84 -10.89 -17.19 -27.58
N LYS A 85 -10.57 -16.16 -28.37
CA LYS A 85 -10.28 -16.28 -29.79
C LYS A 85 -8.94 -15.60 -30.06
N ALA A 86 -8.01 -16.42 -30.54
CA ALA A 86 -6.66 -16.13 -31.04
C ALA A 86 -5.52 -16.08 -29.99
N PHE A 87 -4.94 -17.25 -29.71
CA PHE A 87 -3.52 -17.64 -29.86
C PHE A 87 -2.33 -16.68 -29.59
N ALA A 88 -2.53 -15.48 -29.04
CA ALA A 88 -1.43 -14.64 -28.56
C ALA A 88 -1.92 -13.74 -27.43
N THR A 89 -1.34 -13.86 -26.24
CA THR A 89 -1.41 -12.85 -25.20
C THR A 89 -0.92 -11.52 -25.79
N ARG A 90 -1.83 -10.55 -25.97
CA ARG A 90 -1.45 -9.21 -26.43
C ARG A 90 -1.01 -8.41 -25.22
N ASN A 91 0.27 -8.02 -25.19
CA ASN A 91 0.78 -7.00 -24.27
C ASN A 91 0.10 -5.67 -24.63
N LEU A 92 -0.65 -5.11 -23.69
CA LEU A 92 -1.40 -3.85 -23.85
C LEU A 92 -0.53 -2.62 -23.56
N GLY A 93 0.57 -2.78 -22.83
CA GLY A 93 1.51 -1.72 -22.53
C GLY A 93 2.19 -1.87 -21.17
N ASN A 94 3.15 -0.96 -20.95
CA ASN A 94 3.89 -0.81 -19.71
C ASN A 94 3.33 0.38 -18.93
N LEU A 95 2.44 0.13 -17.98
CA LEU A 95 1.74 1.18 -17.25
C LEU A 95 2.68 1.96 -16.32
N LEU A 96 3.78 1.34 -15.88
CA LEU A 96 4.82 2.02 -15.10
C LEU A 96 5.54 3.07 -15.96
N ASP A 97 5.93 2.72 -17.19
CA ASP A 97 6.55 3.64 -18.16
C ASP A 97 5.58 4.77 -18.53
N MET A 98 4.32 4.44 -18.81
CA MET A 98 3.27 5.42 -19.13
C MET A 98 3.08 6.45 -18.00
N MET A 99 3.11 6.00 -16.74
CA MET A 99 3.04 6.90 -15.57
C MET A 99 4.24 7.83 -15.47
N TYR A 100 5.47 7.34 -15.68
CA TYR A 100 6.65 8.22 -15.63
C TYR A 100 6.75 9.19 -16.81
N ARG A 101 6.25 8.82 -18.00
CA ARG A 101 6.28 9.69 -19.19
C ARG A 101 5.22 10.79 -19.17
N GLU A 102 3.99 10.45 -18.78
CA GLU A 102 2.86 11.39 -18.76
C GLU A 102 2.10 11.26 -17.43
N PRO A 103 2.69 11.71 -16.30
CA PRO A 103 2.14 11.48 -14.97
C PRO A 103 0.75 12.10 -14.81
N ALA A 104 0.50 13.29 -15.35
CA ALA A 104 -0.83 13.93 -15.30
C ALA A 104 -1.93 13.11 -16.00
N ARG A 105 -1.57 12.23 -16.95
CA ARG A 105 -2.54 11.39 -17.67
C ARG A 105 -2.71 10.01 -17.03
N TRP A 106 -1.63 9.42 -16.51
CA TRP A 106 -1.61 8.01 -16.14
C TRP A 106 -1.47 7.75 -14.64
N SER A 107 -1.23 8.78 -13.81
CA SER A 107 -1.12 8.61 -12.35
C SER A 107 -2.35 7.95 -11.75
N TYR A 108 -3.56 8.42 -12.06
CA TYR A 108 -4.78 7.84 -11.49
C TYR A 108 -4.95 6.37 -11.89
N THR A 109 -4.71 6.05 -13.17
CA THR A 109 -4.79 4.68 -13.69
C THR A 109 -3.75 3.78 -13.03
N PHE A 110 -2.51 4.23 -12.92
CA PHE A 110 -1.42 3.48 -12.30
C PHE A 110 -1.66 3.26 -10.79
N GLN A 111 -2.05 4.31 -10.06
CA GLN A 111 -2.34 4.21 -8.62
C GLN A 111 -3.51 3.26 -8.34
N THR A 112 -4.55 3.27 -9.18
CA THR A 112 -5.67 2.33 -9.04
C THR A 112 -5.25 0.89 -9.32
N PHE A 113 -4.45 0.66 -10.37
CA PHE A 113 -4.00 -0.68 -10.75
C PHE A 113 -3.00 -1.27 -9.74
N SER A 114 -2.02 -0.47 -9.30
CA SER A 114 -1.05 -0.86 -8.28
C SER A 114 -1.72 -1.21 -6.96
N PHE A 115 -2.60 -0.34 -6.45
CA PHE A 115 -3.39 -0.61 -5.24
C PHE A 115 -4.21 -1.90 -5.38
N MET A 116 -4.93 -2.09 -6.49
CA MET A 116 -5.75 -3.30 -6.68
C MET A 116 -4.91 -4.57 -6.77
N SER A 117 -3.77 -4.53 -7.46
CA SER A 117 -2.86 -5.68 -7.53
C SER A 117 -2.29 -6.04 -6.14
N ARG A 118 -1.91 -5.02 -5.36
CA ARG A 118 -1.39 -5.21 -4.00
C ARG A 118 -2.47 -5.71 -3.04
N LEU A 119 -3.68 -5.16 -3.14
CA LEU A 119 -4.85 -5.60 -2.37
C LEU A 119 -5.11 -7.09 -2.62
N LYS A 120 -5.09 -7.54 -3.88
CA LYS A 120 -5.25 -8.97 -4.21
C LYS A 120 -4.17 -9.82 -3.55
N THR A 121 -2.90 -9.46 -3.69
CA THR A 121 -1.78 -10.17 -3.05
C THR A 121 -1.91 -10.21 -1.52
N GLN A 122 -2.37 -9.13 -0.88
CA GLN A 122 -2.58 -9.10 0.57
C GLN A 122 -3.79 -9.93 1.03
N LEU A 123 -4.76 -10.17 0.15
CA LEU A 123 -5.93 -10.98 0.44
C LEU A 123 -5.72 -12.47 0.10
N GLU A 124 -4.69 -12.82 -0.67
CA GLU A 124 -4.38 -14.20 -0.97
C GLU A 124 -4.19 -15.02 0.32
N PRO A 125 -4.82 -16.20 0.42
CA PRO A 125 -4.63 -17.07 1.57
C PRO A 125 -3.17 -17.54 1.62
N VAL A 126 -2.58 -17.51 2.82
CA VAL A 126 -1.26 -18.09 3.02
C VAL A 126 -1.38 -19.60 2.81
N SER A 127 -0.70 -20.14 1.80
CA SER A 127 -0.67 -21.58 1.55
C SER A 127 -0.21 -22.31 2.80
N GLU A 128 -0.88 -23.41 3.17
CA GLU A 128 -0.61 -24.20 4.37
C GLU A 128 0.81 -24.80 4.31
N LYS A 129 1.83 -24.01 4.65
CA LYS A 129 3.11 -24.58 5.12
C LYS A 129 2.80 -25.37 6.40
N PRO A 130 3.46 -26.52 6.63
CA PRO A 130 3.03 -27.46 7.66
C PRO A 130 2.93 -26.79 9.03
N LEU A 131 1.83 -27.10 9.71
CA LEU A 131 1.29 -26.62 11.00
C LEU A 131 2.25 -26.68 12.21
N GLN A 132 3.57 -26.84 11.98
CA GLN A 132 4.60 -26.97 13.01
C GLN A 132 5.32 -25.64 13.30
N ALA A 133 5.14 -24.59 12.50
CA ALA A 133 5.65 -23.27 12.83
C ALA A 133 4.77 -22.63 13.92
N LYS A 134 5.32 -22.51 15.14
CA LYS A 134 4.65 -21.91 16.30
C LYS A 134 4.19 -20.46 16.08
N GLU A 135 4.75 -19.74 15.11
CA GLU A 135 4.42 -18.36 14.79
C GLU A 135 4.50 -18.12 13.27
N LEU A 136 3.36 -17.97 12.59
CA LEU A 136 3.33 -17.66 11.17
C LEU A 136 3.61 -16.16 10.96
N VAL A 137 4.66 -15.84 10.20
CA VAL A 137 5.00 -14.44 9.85
C VAL A 137 4.78 -14.24 8.35
N GLN A 138 4.02 -13.21 8.00
CA GLN A 138 3.80 -12.76 6.63
C GLN A 138 4.38 -11.36 6.46
N VAL A 139 5.19 -11.17 5.41
CA VAL A 139 5.83 -9.90 5.10
C VAL A 139 5.46 -9.45 3.69
N PHE A 140 5.10 -8.18 3.53
CA PHE A 140 4.77 -7.58 2.25
C PHE A 140 5.82 -6.56 1.85
N GLU A 141 6.29 -6.60 0.60
CA GLU A 141 7.05 -5.49 0.01
C GLU A 141 6.07 -4.34 -0.30
N ARG A 142 6.09 -3.30 0.55
CA ARG A 142 5.12 -2.21 0.66
C ARG A 142 3.70 -2.65 1.04
N SER A 143 2.86 -1.68 1.34
CA SER A 143 1.47 -1.90 1.75
C SER A 143 0.49 -1.06 0.95
N VAL A 144 -0.79 -1.46 0.99
CA VAL A 144 -1.90 -0.66 0.46
C VAL A 144 -1.92 0.75 1.06
N TYR A 145 -1.41 0.92 2.28
CA TYR A 145 -1.28 2.22 2.93
C TYR A 145 -0.23 3.10 2.25
N SER A 146 0.92 2.53 1.86
CA SER A 146 1.94 3.28 1.13
C SER A 146 1.45 3.74 -0.26
N ASP A 147 0.59 2.95 -0.93
CA ASP A 147 0.00 3.37 -2.21
C ASP A 147 -0.76 4.69 -2.03
N ARG A 148 -1.54 4.85 -0.95
CA ARG A 148 -2.28 6.09 -0.68
C ARG A 148 -1.43 7.20 -0.08
N TYR A 149 -0.76 6.95 1.04
CA TYR A 149 -0.15 7.99 1.86
C TYR A 149 1.23 8.42 1.40
N ILE A 150 1.88 7.62 0.55
CA ILE A 150 3.15 7.98 -0.07
C ILE A 150 2.90 8.36 -1.52
N PHE A 151 2.51 7.41 -2.38
CA PHE A 151 2.55 7.62 -3.82
C PHE A 151 1.39 8.47 -4.33
N ALA A 152 0.14 8.07 -4.08
CA ALA A 152 -1.03 8.81 -4.57
C ALA A 152 -1.13 10.21 -3.93
N LYS A 153 -0.85 10.34 -2.62
CA LYS A 153 -0.76 11.64 -1.95
C LYS A 153 0.29 12.54 -2.61
N ASN A 154 1.48 12.02 -2.89
CA ASN A 154 2.54 12.81 -3.53
C ASN A 154 2.16 13.23 -4.96
N LEU A 155 1.55 12.34 -5.73
CA LEU A 155 1.08 12.64 -7.08
C LEU A 155 -0.06 13.66 -7.08
N PHE A 156 -0.89 13.70 -6.05
CA PHE A 156 -1.84 14.79 -5.87
C PHE A 156 -1.14 16.10 -5.53
N GLU A 157 -0.24 16.10 -4.54
CA GLU A 157 0.46 17.31 -4.08
C GLU A 157 1.38 17.93 -5.13
N ASN A 158 1.90 17.13 -6.06
CA ASN A 158 2.72 17.63 -7.18
C ASN A 158 1.92 17.93 -8.46
N GLY A 159 0.58 17.82 -8.42
CA GLY A 159 -0.31 18.17 -9.53
C GLY A 159 -0.51 17.10 -10.60
N SER A 160 0.00 15.88 -10.40
CA SER A 160 -0.19 14.75 -11.33
C SER A 160 -1.55 14.05 -11.16
N LEU A 161 -2.24 14.24 -10.04
CA LEU A 161 -3.64 13.88 -9.87
C LEU A 161 -4.47 15.15 -9.71
N SER A 162 -5.59 15.24 -10.43
CA SER A 162 -6.59 16.27 -10.22
C SER A 162 -7.36 16.08 -8.91
N ASP A 163 -8.07 17.12 -8.45
CA ASP A 163 -8.94 17.03 -7.28
C ASP A 163 -10.01 15.93 -7.40
N ILE A 164 -10.57 15.74 -8.59
CA ILE A 164 -11.57 14.71 -8.86
C ILE A 164 -10.94 13.31 -8.76
N GLU A 165 -9.78 13.10 -9.40
CA GLU A 165 -9.08 11.81 -9.34
C GLU A 165 -8.64 11.47 -7.91
N TRP A 166 -8.14 12.46 -7.16
CA TRP A 166 -7.76 12.27 -5.76
C TRP A 166 -8.97 11.94 -4.88
N HIS A 167 -10.09 12.63 -5.07
CA HIS A 167 -11.33 12.33 -4.35
C HIS A 167 -11.82 10.91 -4.63
N ILE A 168 -11.89 10.51 -5.91
CA ILE A 168 -12.35 9.18 -6.32
C ILE A 168 -11.41 8.10 -5.78
N TYR A 169 -10.09 8.28 -5.92
CA TYR A 169 -9.09 7.33 -5.42
C TYR A 169 -9.23 7.10 -3.91
N GLN A 170 -9.36 8.19 -3.14
CA GLN A 170 -9.55 8.10 -1.69
C GLN A 170 -10.84 7.39 -1.32
N SER A 171 -11.93 7.63 -2.05
CA SER A 171 -13.23 6.99 -1.82
C SER A 171 -13.12 5.47 -2.01
N TRP A 172 -12.58 5.02 -3.15
CA TRP A 172 -12.37 3.59 -3.42
C TRP A 172 -11.45 2.93 -2.42
N HIS A 173 -10.31 3.57 -2.12
CA HIS A 173 -9.36 3.04 -1.16
C HIS A 173 -9.99 2.89 0.23
N SER A 174 -10.70 3.91 0.72
CA SER A 174 -11.33 3.86 2.05
C SER A 174 -12.41 2.77 2.12
N PHE A 175 -13.25 2.67 1.10
CA PHE A 175 -14.28 1.64 1.00
C PHE A 175 -13.68 0.23 1.05
N LEU A 176 -12.69 -0.06 0.21
CA LEU A 176 -12.11 -1.40 0.13
C LEU A 176 -11.33 -1.77 1.40
N LEU A 177 -10.63 -0.81 2.02
CA LEU A 177 -9.99 -1.08 3.31
C LEU A 177 -10.98 -1.35 4.42
N GLN A 178 -12.15 -0.70 4.41
CA GLN A 178 -13.22 -0.96 5.38
C GLN A 178 -13.79 -2.36 5.19
N GLU A 179 -14.13 -2.75 3.96
CA GLU A 179 -14.69 -4.08 3.64
C GLU A 179 -13.72 -5.22 3.98
N PHE A 180 -12.41 -5.00 3.82
CA PHE A 180 -11.38 -6.01 4.04
C PHE A 180 -10.54 -5.81 5.31
N ALA A 181 -10.97 -4.94 6.24
CA ALA A 181 -10.17 -4.50 7.39
C ALA A 181 -9.59 -5.67 8.22
N SER A 182 -10.41 -6.69 8.51
CA SER A 182 -10.01 -7.87 9.28
C SER A 182 -8.91 -8.68 8.60
N ARG A 183 -8.88 -8.68 7.26
CA ARG A 183 -7.93 -9.42 6.42
C ARG A 183 -6.73 -8.59 5.98
N LEU A 184 -6.71 -7.28 6.22
CA LEU A 184 -5.63 -6.36 5.85
C LEU A 184 -4.87 -5.79 7.05
N ARG A 185 -5.22 -6.25 8.26
CA ARG A 185 -4.54 -5.83 9.48
C ARG A 185 -3.03 -6.12 9.37
N LEU A 186 -2.24 -5.08 9.59
CA LEU A 186 -0.80 -5.15 9.81
C LEU A 186 -0.50 -5.03 11.31
N HIS A 187 0.60 -5.64 11.71
CA HIS A 187 1.12 -5.67 13.07
C HIS A 187 2.40 -4.84 13.22
N GLY A 188 3.11 -4.56 12.13
CA GLY A 188 4.31 -3.73 12.15
C GLY A 188 4.73 -3.24 10.78
N PHE A 189 5.46 -2.13 10.75
CA PHE A 189 6.20 -1.67 9.57
C PHE A 189 7.70 -1.82 9.80
N ILE A 190 8.42 -2.26 8.77
CA ILE A 190 9.88 -2.21 8.73
C ILE A 190 10.23 -1.13 7.71
N TYR A 191 10.67 0.03 8.18
CA TYR A 191 11.05 1.15 7.33
C TYR A 191 12.54 1.09 7.01
N LEU A 192 12.86 0.82 5.74
CA LEU A 192 14.21 0.95 5.21
C LEU A 192 14.46 2.42 4.87
N GLN A 193 15.27 3.07 5.70
CA GLN A 193 15.57 4.49 5.60
C GLN A 193 16.92 4.70 4.92
N ALA A 194 16.93 5.47 3.85
CA ALA A 194 18.16 6.01 3.26
C ALA A 194 17.87 7.39 2.69
N THR A 195 18.93 8.18 2.53
CA THR A 195 18.84 9.51 1.91
C THR A 195 18.40 9.43 0.45
N PRO A 196 17.68 10.44 -0.07
CA PRO A 196 17.32 10.53 -1.49
C PRO A 196 18.52 10.37 -2.44
N GLN A 197 19.70 10.86 -2.06
CA GLN A 197 20.94 10.77 -2.84
C GLN A 197 21.41 9.32 -2.95
N VAL A 198 21.38 8.55 -1.86
CA VAL A 198 21.68 7.12 -1.87
C VAL A 198 20.66 6.36 -2.73
N CYS A 199 19.37 6.68 -2.59
CA CYS A 199 18.32 6.10 -3.43
C CYS A 199 18.55 6.40 -4.92
N LEU A 200 18.90 7.63 -5.29
CA LEU A 200 19.18 8.00 -6.68
C LEU A 200 20.38 7.24 -7.25
N LYS A 201 21.46 7.15 -6.47
CA LYS A 201 22.65 6.36 -6.84
C LYS A 201 22.28 4.90 -7.12
N ARG A 202 21.51 4.27 -6.23
CA ARG A 202 21.03 2.88 -6.39
C ARG A 202 20.05 2.73 -7.56
N LEU A 203 19.22 3.74 -7.81
CA LEU A 203 18.29 3.79 -8.94
C LEU A 203 19.06 3.75 -10.27
N HIS A 204 20.10 4.55 -10.40
CA HIS A 204 20.97 4.54 -11.58
C HIS A 204 21.72 3.21 -11.74
N GLN A 205 22.22 2.63 -10.65
CA GLN A 205 22.91 1.33 -10.68
C GLN A 205 22.02 0.19 -11.18
N ARG A 206 20.74 0.14 -10.76
CA ARG A 206 19.82 -0.91 -11.21
C ARG A 206 19.33 -0.72 -12.66
N ALA A 207 19.54 0.46 -13.24
CA ALA A 207 19.35 0.79 -14.66
C ALA A 207 17.99 0.38 -15.26
N ARG A 208 16.90 0.44 -14.48
CA ARG A 208 15.55 0.17 -14.98
C ARG A 208 15.14 1.28 -15.97
N ALA A 209 14.67 0.90 -17.17
CA ALA A 209 14.48 1.82 -18.27
C ALA A 209 13.44 2.91 -17.97
N GLU A 210 12.33 2.53 -17.33
CA GLU A 210 11.20 3.39 -16.98
C GLU A 210 11.56 4.46 -15.95
N GLU A 211 12.61 4.21 -15.16
CA GLU A 211 12.99 5.08 -14.05
C GLU A 211 14.13 6.04 -14.40
N LYS A 212 14.66 5.98 -15.63
CA LYS A 212 15.79 6.83 -16.06
C LYS A 212 15.54 8.34 -15.93
N GLY A 213 14.28 8.76 -16.02
CA GLY A 213 13.88 10.16 -15.86
C GLY A 213 13.49 10.56 -14.43
N VAL A 214 13.72 9.69 -13.44
CA VAL A 214 13.40 10.00 -12.04
C VAL A 214 14.47 10.92 -11.47
N GLU A 215 14.06 12.16 -11.17
CA GLU A 215 14.92 13.19 -10.60
C GLU A 215 15.03 13.11 -9.08
N LEU A 216 16.12 13.68 -8.53
CA LEU A 216 16.36 13.75 -7.09
C LEU A 216 15.19 14.38 -6.33
N ALA A 217 14.62 15.47 -6.87
CA ALA A 217 13.51 16.20 -6.26
C ALA A 217 12.28 15.31 -6.03
N TYR A 218 12.00 14.37 -6.95
CA TYR A 218 10.91 13.42 -6.75
C TYR A 218 11.21 12.43 -5.61
N LEU A 219 12.45 11.98 -5.50
CA LEU A 219 12.88 11.10 -4.39
C LEU A 219 12.86 11.84 -3.04
N GLU A 220 13.21 13.12 -3.02
CA GLU A 220 13.13 13.98 -1.82
C GLU A 220 11.68 14.16 -1.36
N GLN A 221 10.75 14.39 -2.29
CA GLN A 221 9.32 14.42 -2.00
C GLN A 221 8.85 13.11 -1.36
N LEU A 222 9.14 11.97 -2.00
CA LEU A 222 8.76 10.66 -1.48
C LEU A 222 9.41 10.37 -0.12
N HIS A 223 10.67 10.78 0.09
CA HIS A 223 11.34 10.65 1.38
C HIS A 223 10.60 11.44 2.47
N GLY A 224 10.23 12.69 2.19
CA GLY A 224 9.43 13.51 3.11
C GLY A 224 8.09 12.87 3.49
N GLN A 225 7.40 12.22 2.53
CA GLN A 225 6.16 11.49 2.84
C GLN A 225 6.41 10.30 3.79
N HIS A 226 7.52 9.55 3.61
CA HIS A 226 7.86 8.44 4.50
C HIS A 226 8.23 8.93 5.90
N GLU A 227 9.06 9.98 6.02
CA GLU A 227 9.42 10.58 7.31
C GLU A 227 8.19 11.10 8.05
N ALA A 228 7.32 11.84 7.36
CA ALA A 228 6.08 12.37 7.94
C ALA A 228 5.15 11.26 8.44
N TRP A 229 5.06 10.13 7.73
CA TRP A 229 4.18 9.02 8.10
C TRP A 229 4.77 8.06 9.13
N LEU A 230 5.99 7.57 8.88
CA LEU A 230 6.56 6.44 9.61
C LEU A 230 7.39 6.88 10.82
N VAL A 231 7.98 8.08 10.77
CA VAL A 231 8.87 8.61 11.82
C VAL A 231 8.15 9.67 12.65
N HIS A 232 7.74 10.79 12.04
CA HIS A 232 7.19 11.94 12.76
C HIS A 232 5.70 11.81 13.12
N LYS A 233 4.99 10.86 12.50
CA LYS A 233 3.54 10.62 12.70
C LYS A 233 2.66 11.86 12.46
N THR A 234 3.05 12.75 11.55
CA THR A 234 2.33 13.98 11.22
C THR A 234 1.36 13.82 10.04
N THR A 235 1.52 12.77 9.23
CA THR A 235 0.58 12.46 8.15
C THR A 235 -0.80 12.10 8.74
N LYS A 236 -1.84 12.87 8.38
CA LYS A 236 -3.21 12.59 8.81
C LYS A 236 -3.72 11.28 8.18
N LEU A 237 -3.96 10.29 9.02
CA LEU A 237 -4.47 8.97 8.60
C LEU A 237 -6.00 8.94 8.70
N HIS A 238 -6.65 8.22 7.77
CA HIS A 238 -8.10 7.99 7.79
C HIS A 238 -8.50 6.80 8.69
N CYS A 239 -7.55 6.11 9.30
CA CYS A 239 -7.78 4.97 10.17
C CYS A 239 -6.90 5.07 11.43
N GLU A 240 -7.53 5.10 12.62
CA GLU A 240 -6.83 5.15 13.90
C GLU A 240 -5.98 3.90 14.15
N ALA A 241 -6.40 2.74 13.63
CA ALA A 241 -5.67 1.49 13.80
C ALA A 241 -4.23 1.55 13.23
N LEU A 242 -3.97 2.44 12.28
CA LEU A 242 -2.64 2.64 11.69
C LEU A 242 -1.71 3.52 12.52
N GLN A 243 -2.27 4.40 13.36
CA GLN A 243 -1.48 5.38 14.10
C GLN A 243 -0.54 4.70 15.12
N ASN A 244 -1.01 3.60 15.72
CA ASN A 244 -0.33 2.90 16.80
C ASN A 244 0.43 1.66 16.34
N ILE A 245 0.55 1.42 15.03
CA ILE A 245 1.30 0.26 14.53
C ILE A 245 2.80 0.50 14.78
N PRO A 246 3.50 -0.42 15.47
CA PRO A 246 4.94 -0.33 15.67
C PRO A 246 5.71 -0.18 14.35
N VAL A 247 6.77 0.63 14.38
CA VAL A 247 7.67 0.82 13.23
C VAL A 247 9.10 0.52 13.66
N LEU A 248 9.74 -0.42 12.97
CA LEU A 248 11.18 -0.63 13.04
C LEU A 248 11.85 0.21 11.96
N VAL A 249 12.62 1.21 12.35
CA VAL A 249 13.43 2.01 11.41
C VAL A 249 14.82 1.39 11.29
N LEU A 250 15.23 1.12 10.06
CA LEU A 250 16.54 0.57 9.71
C LEU A 250 17.25 1.55 8.78
N ASP A 251 18.32 2.19 9.28
CA ASP A 251 19.23 2.95 8.44
C ASP A 251 19.97 1.98 7.51
N VAL A 252 19.82 2.20 6.21
CA VAL A 252 20.44 1.44 5.15
C VAL A 252 21.14 2.36 4.14
N ASN A 253 21.71 3.48 4.61
CA ASN A 253 22.57 4.33 3.77
C ASN A 253 23.83 3.58 3.32
N GLU A 254 24.43 2.82 4.24
CA GLU A 254 25.52 1.88 3.91
C GLU A 254 24.99 0.72 3.06
N ASP A 255 25.82 0.22 2.15
CA ASP A 255 25.43 -0.85 1.23
C ASP A 255 25.47 -2.21 1.92
N PHE A 256 24.30 -2.68 2.35
CA PHE A 256 24.16 -3.98 3.01
C PHE A 256 24.10 -5.16 2.03
N SER A 257 24.25 -4.97 0.72
CA SER A 257 24.05 -6.06 -0.27
C SER A 257 25.08 -7.19 -0.14
N GLU A 258 26.32 -6.88 0.23
CA GLU A 258 27.42 -7.86 0.32
C GLU A 258 28.10 -7.90 1.70
N GLU A 259 27.78 -6.97 2.61
CA GLU A 259 28.42 -6.88 3.92
C GLU A 259 27.73 -7.76 4.98
N GLY A 260 28.26 -8.97 5.18
CA GLY A 260 27.67 -9.96 6.09
C GLY A 260 27.41 -9.46 7.52
N ALA A 261 28.32 -8.65 8.09
CA ALA A 261 28.14 -8.09 9.43
C ALA A 261 26.94 -7.13 9.53
N ILE A 262 26.74 -6.26 8.51
CA ILE A 262 25.58 -5.37 8.44
C ILE A 262 24.30 -6.21 8.26
N GLN A 263 24.33 -7.22 7.39
CA GLN A 263 23.19 -8.11 7.17
C GLN A 263 22.76 -8.82 8.46
N GLU A 264 23.70 -9.37 9.21
CA GLU A 264 23.44 -10.04 10.50
C GLU A 264 22.81 -9.09 11.52
N GLU A 265 23.34 -7.86 11.63
CA GLU A 265 22.81 -6.85 12.54
C GLU A 265 21.37 -6.42 12.16
N LEU A 266 21.11 -6.21 10.87
CA LEU A 266 19.76 -5.91 10.37
C LEU A 266 18.77 -7.04 10.70
N MET A 267 19.16 -8.29 10.47
CA MET A 267 18.30 -9.45 10.77
C MET A 267 18.09 -9.61 12.28
N ARG A 268 19.10 -9.33 13.12
CA ARG A 268 18.97 -9.34 14.58
C ARG A 268 17.92 -8.32 15.06
N LYS A 269 17.95 -7.10 14.50
CA LYS A 269 16.94 -6.06 14.78
C LYS A 269 15.54 -6.50 14.36
N VAL A 270 15.39 -7.08 13.16
CA VAL A 270 14.10 -7.62 12.67
C VAL A 270 13.57 -8.73 13.57
N ASN A 271 14.40 -9.71 13.94
CA ASN A 271 13.99 -10.80 14.84
C ASN A 271 13.50 -10.27 16.19
N THR A 272 14.24 -9.33 16.76
CA THR A 272 13.89 -8.70 18.04
C THR A 272 12.56 -7.96 17.92
N PHE A 273 12.36 -7.21 16.84
CA PHE A 273 11.13 -6.49 16.58
C PHE A 273 9.93 -7.44 16.44
N VAL A 274 10.04 -8.48 15.60
CA VAL A 274 8.94 -9.43 15.35
C VAL A 274 8.56 -10.23 16.60
N LYS A 275 9.52 -10.59 17.46
CA LYS A 275 9.25 -11.25 18.73
C LYS A 275 8.48 -10.38 19.73
N ASN A 276 8.62 -9.06 19.61
CA ASN A 276 7.97 -8.08 20.49
C ASN A 276 6.61 -7.59 19.95
N LEU A 277 6.12 -8.16 18.84
CA LEU A 277 4.78 -7.90 18.27
C LEU A 277 3.69 -8.82 18.84
#